data_AF-A0A453M0M3-F1
#
_entry.id   AF-A0A453M0M3-F1
#
_cell.length_a   1.000
_cell.length_b   1.000
_cell.length_c   1.000
_cell.angle_alpha   90.00
_cell.angle_beta   90.00
_cell.angle_gamma   90.00
#
_symmetry.space_group_name_H-M   'P 1'
#
loop_
_entity.id
_entity.type
_entity.pdbx_description
1 polymer ?
#
loop_
_entity_poly.entity_id
_entity_poly.type
_entity_poly.pdbx_seq_one_letter_code
_entity_poly.pdbx_strand_id
1 'polypeptide(L)'
;NGGSRWKKRGISCVPITYEVALRPTPGKVSILNDGSIAVEVGGVELGQGLYTKVKQMTAFGLRELCPDADGLLDKVRVIQADTLSLIQGSFTGGSTTSESSCEAVRQSCTVLFERLKPIKDSLEAKSGAAAPWSALIAQAKMASVNLSAHAYWKPDPAFVKYINYGAAVSEVEIDVLTGATTIMRSDLVYDCGQSLNPAVDLGQVWRAHSCKGWGSSRTRTTRRTPMGWW
;
A
#
# COMPACT_ATOMS: atom_id res chain seq x y z
N ASN A 1 -9.61 26.88 31.80
CA ASN A 1 -10.79 27.77 31.59
C ASN A 1 -11.02 28.83 32.65
N GLY A 2 -10.62 28.64 33.91
CA GLY A 2 -10.75 29.66 34.95
C GLY A 2 -9.77 30.85 34.85
N GLY A 3 -8.58 30.66 34.27
CA GLY A 3 -7.52 31.69 34.21
C GLY A 3 -7.53 32.63 32.98
N SER A 4 -8.48 32.49 32.06
CA SER A 4 -8.60 33.40 30.91
C SER A 4 -10.07 33.59 30.55
N ARG A 5 -10.50 34.84 30.40
CA ARG A 5 -11.89 35.20 30.10
C ARG A 5 -12.23 34.96 28.62
N TRP A 6 -11.31 35.33 27.73
CA TRP A 6 -11.54 35.41 26.28
C TRP A 6 -10.88 34.29 25.47
N LYS A 7 -9.96 33.53 26.08
CA LYS A 7 -9.40 32.32 25.49
C LYS A 7 -9.84 31.10 26.28
N LYS A 8 -10.48 30.16 25.61
CA LYS A 8 -10.99 28.92 26.22
C LYS A 8 -10.31 27.72 25.58
N ARG A 9 -10.00 26.72 26.41
CA ARG A 9 -9.45 25.45 25.94
C ARG A 9 -10.49 24.34 26.09
N GLY A 10 -10.46 23.43 25.14
CA GLY A 10 -11.26 22.21 25.15
C GLY A 10 -10.39 21.04 24.71
N ILE A 11 -10.64 19.87 25.32
CA ILE A 11 -10.07 18.60 24.90
C ILE A 11 -11.21 17.64 24.56
N SER A 12 -11.04 16.86 23.51
CA SER A 12 -12.01 15.82 23.12
C SER A 12 -11.27 14.58 22.69
N CYS A 13 -11.79 13.42 23.09
CA CYS A 13 -11.33 12.10 22.68
C CYS A 13 -12.46 11.42 21.91
N VAL A 14 -12.18 10.92 20.71
CA VAL A 14 -13.15 10.26 19.85
C VAL A 14 -12.60 8.89 19.44
N PRO A 15 -13.30 7.78 19.79
CA PRO A 15 -12.99 6.47 19.27
C PRO A 15 -13.49 6.35 17.81
N ILE A 16 -12.78 5.55 17.01
CA ILE A 16 -13.05 5.35 15.59
C ILE A 16 -13.08 3.84 15.31
N THR A 17 -14.14 3.40 14.66
CA THR A 17 -14.22 2.08 14.02
C THR A 17 -14.50 2.30 12.53
N TYR A 18 -13.71 1.64 11.68
CA TYR A 18 -13.86 1.74 10.23
C TYR A 18 -13.81 0.36 9.59
N GLU A 19 -14.96 -0.10 9.13
CA GLU A 19 -15.08 -1.36 8.37
C GLU A 19 -14.55 -1.15 6.95
N VAL A 20 -13.70 -2.08 6.52
CA VAL A 20 -13.20 -2.14 5.14
C VAL A 20 -13.53 -3.50 4.54
N ALA A 21 -13.67 -3.52 3.22
CA ALA A 21 -13.98 -4.72 2.46
C ALA A 21 -12.89 -5.01 1.43
N LEU A 22 -12.36 -6.23 1.50
CA LEU A 22 -11.40 -6.76 0.56
C LEU A 22 -12.09 -7.05 -0.78
N ARG A 23 -11.31 -6.93 -1.86
CA ARG A 23 -11.83 -7.12 -3.22
C ARG A 23 -10.90 -7.98 -4.04
N PRO A 24 -11.47 -8.88 -4.87
CA PRO A 24 -10.68 -9.64 -5.82
C PRO A 24 -9.84 -8.72 -6.70
N THR A 25 -8.56 -9.04 -6.85
CA THR A 25 -7.60 -8.17 -7.54
C THR A 25 -6.63 -9.02 -8.37
N PRO A 26 -6.42 -8.69 -9.65
CA PRO A 26 -5.39 -9.31 -10.47
C PRO A 26 -4.01 -8.72 -10.17
N GLY A 27 -2.97 -9.53 -10.34
CA GLY A 27 -1.58 -9.13 -10.29
C GLY A 27 -0.74 -9.98 -11.22
N LYS A 28 0.29 -9.39 -11.83
CA LYS A 28 1.21 -10.09 -12.73
C LYS A 28 2.64 -9.67 -12.44
N VAL A 29 3.55 -10.64 -12.44
CA VAL A 29 4.98 -10.44 -12.28
C VAL A 29 5.69 -11.12 -13.44
N SER A 30 6.54 -10.39 -14.13
CA SER A 30 7.33 -10.89 -15.26
C SER A 30 8.79 -10.54 -15.06
N ILE A 31 9.67 -11.54 -15.14
CA ILE A 31 11.12 -11.36 -15.09
C ILE A 31 11.64 -11.29 -16.52
N LEU A 32 12.33 -10.20 -16.86
CA LEU A 32 12.91 -9.98 -18.18
C LEU A 32 14.26 -10.71 -18.31
N ASN A 33 14.75 -10.84 -19.54
CA ASN A 33 15.98 -11.58 -19.84
C ASN A 33 17.24 -10.99 -19.20
N ASP A 34 17.23 -9.69 -18.89
CA ASP A 34 18.32 -8.99 -18.20
C ASP A 34 18.22 -9.12 -16.66
N GLY A 35 17.19 -9.81 -16.16
CA GLY A 35 16.90 -9.95 -14.74
C GLY A 35 16.13 -8.79 -14.12
N SER A 36 15.71 -7.78 -14.89
CA SER A 36 14.77 -6.78 -14.40
C SER A 36 13.36 -7.38 -14.22
N ILE A 37 12.57 -6.80 -13.33
CA ILE A 37 11.26 -7.35 -12.94
C ILE A 37 10.19 -6.32 -13.24
N ALA A 38 9.27 -6.68 -14.13
CA ALA A 38 8.07 -5.90 -14.44
C ALA A 38 6.89 -6.41 -13.61
N VAL A 39 6.27 -5.52 -12.85
CA VAL A 39 5.10 -5.84 -12.01
C VAL A 39 3.92 -5.01 -12.47
N GLU A 40 2.79 -5.68 -12.69
CA GLU A 40 1.54 -5.05 -13.11
C GLU A 40 0.46 -5.35 -12.08
N VAL A 41 -0.27 -4.31 -11.68
CA VAL A 41 -1.36 -4.37 -10.71
C VAL A 41 -2.56 -3.58 -11.23
N GLY A 42 -3.76 -3.98 -10.82
CA GLY A 42 -4.98 -3.25 -11.20
C GLY A 42 -5.15 -1.90 -10.48
N GLY A 43 -4.39 -1.67 -9.40
CA GLY A 43 -4.44 -0.44 -8.64
C GLY A 43 -3.67 0.72 -9.30
N VAL A 44 -4.18 1.94 -9.10
CA VAL A 44 -3.61 3.20 -9.60
C VAL A 44 -2.93 3.94 -8.45
N GLU A 45 -1.73 4.45 -8.67
CA GLU A 45 -1.04 5.32 -7.70
C GLU A 45 -1.66 6.72 -7.71
N LEU A 46 -2.13 7.16 -6.54
CA LEU A 46 -2.78 8.44 -6.26
C LEU A 46 -2.08 9.19 -5.12
N GLY A 47 -0.86 8.77 -4.74
CA GLY A 47 -0.11 9.28 -3.59
C GLY A 47 -0.35 8.50 -2.29
N GLN A 48 -0.91 7.29 -2.38
CA GLN A 48 -1.06 6.35 -1.27
C GLN A 48 0.16 5.46 -1.05
N GLY A 49 1.13 5.47 -1.98
CA GLY A 49 2.33 4.63 -1.91
C GLY A 49 2.06 3.17 -2.28
N LEU A 50 1.07 2.94 -3.15
CA LEU A 50 0.75 1.62 -3.70
C LEU A 50 1.95 1.01 -4.40
N TYR A 51 2.61 1.76 -5.28
CA TYR A 51 3.72 1.23 -6.07
C TYR A 51 4.92 0.89 -5.19
N THR A 52 5.20 1.69 -4.16
CA THR A 52 6.25 1.39 -3.18
C THR A 52 5.96 0.08 -2.45
N LYS A 53 4.72 -0.11 -1.97
CA LYS A 53 4.29 -1.34 -1.29
C LYS A 53 4.40 -2.57 -2.20
N VAL A 54 3.97 -2.43 -3.46
CA VAL A 54 4.07 -3.50 -4.47
C VAL A 54 5.52 -3.88 -4.76
N LYS A 55 6.42 -2.89 -4.89
CA LYS A 55 7.87 -3.16 -5.06
C LYS A 55 8.44 -3.93 -3.87
N GLN A 56 8.15 -3.49 -2.65
CA GLN A 56 8.58 -4.15 -1.42
C GLN A 56 8.05 -5.58 -1.33
N MET A 57 6.79 -5.80 -1.69
CA MET A 57 6.20 -7.14 -1.70
C MET A 57 6.83 -8.06 -2.76
N THR A 58 7.14 -7.52 -3.94
CA THR A 58 7.83 -8.28 -5.00
C THR A 58 9.22 -8.71 -4.55
N ALA A 59 9.98 -7.79 -3.96
CA ALA A 59 11.30 -8.09 -3.42
C ALA A 59 11.20 -9.12 -2.29
N PHE A 60 10.23 -8.98 -1.39
CA PHE A 60 9.97 -9.96 -0.33
C PHE A 60 9.65 -11.36 -0.88
N GLY A 61 8.79 -11.46 -1.89
CA GLY A 61 8.38 -12.73 -2.48
C GLY A 61 9.48 -13.46 -3.25
N LEU A 62 10.51 -12.74 -3.72
CA LEU A 62 11.61 -13.31 -4.51
C LEU A 62 12.96 -13.30 -3.79
N ARG A 63 13.02 -12.80 -2.54
CA ARG A 63 14.26 -12.68 -1.74
C ARG A 63 15.02 -14.00 -1.59
N GLU A 64 14.30 -15.12 -1.53
CA GLU A 64 14.95 -16.43 -1.36
C GLU A 64 15.70 -16.87 -2.63
N LEU A 65 15.37 -16.31 -3.80
CA LEU A 65 16.08 -16.59 -5.05
C LEU A 65 17.30 -15.69 -5.26
N CYS A 66 17.35 -14.54 -4.59
CA CYS A 66 18.38 -13.53 -4.79
C CYS A 66 19.12 -13.24 -3.47
N PRO A 67 20.43 -13.55 -3.37
CA PRO A 67 21.22 -13.23 -2.18
C PRO A 67 21.29 -11.73 -1.87
N ASP A 68 21.18 -10.89 -2.91
CA ASP A 68 21.16 -9.42 -2.82
C ASP A 68 19.72 -8.90 -2.87
N ALA A 69 19.08 -8.84 -1.70
CA ALA A 69 17.70 -8.38 -1.57
C ALA A 69 17.56 -6.87 -1.83
N ASP A 70 18.57 -6.06 -1.49
CA ASP A 70 18.55 -4.62 -1.70
C ASP A 70 18.70 -4.28 -3.19
N GLY A 71 19.58 -4.97 -3.90
CA GLY A 71 19.71 -4.84 -5.36
C GLY A 71 18.49 -5.33 -6.14
N LEU A 72 17.60 -6.12 -5.52
CA LEU A 72 16.37 -6.60 -6.15
C LEU A 72 15.31 -5.49 -6.23
N LEU A 73 15.19 -4.65 -5.20
CA LEU A 73 14.24 -3.52 -5.18
C LEU A 73 14.44 -2.57 -6.37
N ASP A 74 15.70 -2.29 -6.72
CA ASP A 74 16.06 -1.42 -7.85
C ASP A 74 15.74 -2.05 -9.22
N LYS A 75 15.68 -3.39 -9.28
CA LYS A 75 15.29 -4.13 -10.48
C LYS A 75 13.79 -4.20 -10.66
N VAL A 76 12.99 -3.88 -9.64
CA VAL A 76 11.53 -3.91 -9.73
C VAL A 76 10.97 -2.60 -10.27
N ARG A 77 10.29 -2.72 -11.41
CA ARG A 77 9.52 -1.66 -12.05
C ARG A 77 8.04 -2.02 -12.01
N VAL A 78 7.24 -1.14 -11.40
CA VAL A 78 5.79 -1.24 -11.46
C VAL A 78 5.32 -0.51 -12.72
N ILE A 79 4.56 -1.22 -13.55
CA ILE A 79 3.94 -0.69 -14.76
C ILE A 79 2.57 -0.13 -14.37
N GLN A 80 2.21 1.01 -14.95
CA GLN A 80 0.92 1.64 -14.75
C GLN A 80 -0.21 0.69 -15.17
N ALA A 81 -1.33 0.71 -14.44
CA ALA A 81 -2.48 -0.12 -14.75
C ALA A 81 -2.95 0.09 -16.20
N ASP A 82 -2.96 -1.00 -16.96
CA ASP A 82 -3.43 -1.08 -18.35
C ASP A 82 -4.37 -2.28 -18.49
N THR A 83 -5.58 -2.02 -19.00
CA THR A 83 -6.61 -3.04 -19.19
C THR A 83 -6.26 -4.06 -20.27
N LEU A 84 -5.35 -3.73 -21.20
CA LEU A 84 -4.84 -4.68 -22.19
C LEU A 84 -3.88 -5.69 -21.56
N SER A 85 -3.13 -5.25 -20.56
CA SER A 85 -2.06 -6.03 -19.95
C SER A 85 -2.55 -6.83 -18.74
N LEU A 86 -3.56 -6.30 -18.03
CA LEU A 86 -4.17 -6.88 -16.85
C LEU A 86 -5.69 -6.64 -16.85
N ILE A 87 -6.44 -7.66 -17.26
CA ILE A 87 -7.90 -7.64 -17.26
C ILE A 87 -8.46 -7.77 -15.84
N GLN A 88 -9.73 -7.37 -15.66
CA GLN A 88 -10.45 -7.48 -14.37
C GLN A 88 -9.83 -6.66 -13.23
N GLY A 89 -9.07 -5.60 -13.55
CA GLY A 89 -8.72 -4.57 -12.59
C GLY A 89 -9.98 -3.88 -12.06
N SER A 90 -10.12 -3.80 -10.74
CA SER A 90 -11.19 -3.01 -10.10
C SER A 90 -10.75 -1.55 -9.96
N PHE A 91 -11.62 -0.72 -9.37
CA PHE A 91 -11.25 0.66 -9.06
C PHE A 91 -10.35 0.75 -7.83
N THR A 92 -9.52 1.80 -7.79
CA THR A 92 -8.72 2.12 -6.61
C THR A 92 -9.55 2.89 -5.60
N GLY A 93 -9.72 2.35 -4.39
CA GLY A 93 -10.54 2.95 -3.34
C GLY A 93 -10.89 1.96 -2.22
N GLY A 94 -11.59 2.46 -1.19
CA GLY A 94 -12.03 1.64 -0.06
C GLY A 94 -10.93 1.21 0.91
N SER A 95 -9.74 1.82 0.83
CA SER A 95 -8.58 1.54 1.69
C SER A 95 -7.95 0.15 1.56
N THR A 96 -8.48 -0.72 0.69
CA THR A 96 -8.03 -2.13 0.55
C THR A 96 -7.26 -2.42 -0.74
N THR A 97 -7.09 -1.42 -1.62
CA THR A 97 -6.42 -1.65 -2.91
C THR A 97 -4.97 -2.08 -2.76
N SER A 98 -4.23 -1.49 -1.80
CA SER A 98 -2.80 -1.78 -1.63
C SER A 98 -2.54 -3.19 -1.13
N GLU A 99 -3.28 -3.64 -0.11
CA GLU A 99 -3.18 -5.00 0.41
C GLU A 99 -3.59 -6.05 -0.63
N SER A 100 -4.72 -5.84 -1.32
CA SER A 100 -5.23 -6.78 -2.32
C SER A 100 -4.25 -6.92 -3.50
N SER A 101 -3.64 -5.80 -3.92
CA SER A 101 -2.62 -5.79 -4.98
C SER A 101 -1.33 -6.48 -4.54
N CYS A 102 -0.88 -6.21 -3.30
CA CYS A 102 0.33 -6.85 -2.76
C CYS A 102 0.14 -8.37 -2.65
N GLU A 103 -1.02 -8.83 -2.20
CA GLU A 103 -1.28 -10.27 -2.08
C GLU A 103 -1.37 -10.96 -3.45
N ALA A 104 -1.99 -10.33 -4.46
CA ALA A 104 -1.96 -10.84 -5.84
C ALA A 104 -0.54 -10.94 -6.41
N VAL A 105 0.30 -9.95 -6.11
CA VAL A 105 1.74 -9.96 -6.48
C VAL A 105 2.48 -11.07 -5.72
N ARG A 106 2.23 -11.25 -4.43
CA ARG A 106 2.82 -12.31 -3.61
C ARG A 106 2.50 -13.68 -4.20
N GLN A 107 1.25 -13.95 -4.58
CA GLN A 107 0.85 -15.20 -5.23
C GLN A 107 1.57 -15.41 -6.56
N SER A 108 1.72 -14.36 -7.37
CA SER A 108 2.48 -14.42 -8.63
C SER A 108 3.96 -14.71 -8.38
N CYS A 109 4.56 -14.10 -7.36
CA CYS A 109 5.94 -14.39 -6.93
C CYS A 109 6.11 -15.82 -6.44
N THR A 110 5.15 -16.38 -5.70
CA THR A 110 5.19 -17.80 -5.26
C THR A 110 5.26 -18.74 -6.45
N VAL A 111 4.46 -18.51 -7.49
CA VAL A 111 4.49 -19.34 -8.71
C VAL A 111 5.85 -19.25 -9.42
N LEU A 112 6.44 -18.05 -9.50
CA LEU A 112 7.79 -17.88 -10.06
C LEU A 112 8.85 -18.55 -9.20
N PHE A 113 8.72 -18.47 -7.87
CA PHE A 113 9.60 -19.11 -6.91
C PHE A 113 9.62 -20.63 -7.10
N GLU A 114 8.45 -21.26 -7.18
CA GLU A 114 8.33 -22.71 -7.39
C GLU A 114 8.97 -23.16 -8.72
N ARG A 115 8.90 -22.34 -9.76
CA ARG A 115 9.52 -22.64 -11.06
C ARG A 115 11.05 -22.47 -11.05
N LEU A 116 11.55 -21.48 -10.32
CA LEU A 116 12.97 -21.12 -10.31
C LEU A 116 13.77 -21.87 -9.25
N LYS A 117 13.13 -22.31 -8.16
CA LYS A 117 13.79 -23.04 -7.06
C LYS A 117 14.56 -24.28 -7.54
N PRO A 118 13.99 -25.20 -8.34
CA PRO A 118 14.73 -26.37 -8.81
C PRO A 118 15.97 -26.02 -9.65
N ILE A 119 15.91 -24.91 -10.39
CA ILE A 119 17.02 -24.43 -11.22
C ILE A 119 18.11 -23.85 -10.33
N LYS A 120 17.73 -23.05 -9.34
CA LYS A 120 18.63 -22.51 -8.34
C LYS A 120 19.35 -23.64 -7.60
N ASP A 121 18.62 -24.61 -7.07
CA ASP A 121 19.17 -25.74 -6.32
C ASP A 121 20.14 -26.56 -7.20
N SER A 122 19.81 -26.77 -8.49
CA SER A 122 20.70 -27.45 -9.43
C SER A 122 21.97 -26.66 -9.76
N LEU A 123 21.88 -25.33 -9.86
CA LEU A 123 23.04 -24.47 -10.08
C LEU A 123 23.97 -24.47 -8.86
N GLU A 124 23.41 -24.29 -7.66
CA GLU A 124 24.17 -24.26 -6.41
C GLU A 124 24.81 -25.61 -6.10
N ALA A 125 24.15 -26.72 -6.43
CA ALA A 125 24.74 -28.05 -6.31
C ALA A 125 25.93 -28.28 -7.26
N LYS A 126 25.96 -27.62 -8.43
CA LYS A 126 27.05 -27.73 -9.40
C LYS A 126 28.22 -26.77 -9.12
N SER A 127 27.92 -25.56 -8.67
CA SER A 127 28.91 -24.51 -8.41
C SER A 127 29.50 -24.58 -6.99
N GLY A 128 28.77 -25.16 -6.03
CA GLY A 128 29.12 -25.14 -4.61
C GLY A 128 28.97 -23.77 -3.94
N ALA A 129 28.37 -22.79 -4.63
CA ALA A 129 28.22 -21.41 -4.17
C ALA A 129 26.86 -20.83 -4.57
N ALA A 130 26.39 -19.80 -3.85
CA ALA A 130 25.12 -19.15 -4.12
C ALA A 130 25.03 -18.63 -5.56
N ALA A 131 23.95 -18.97 -6.27
CA ALA A 131 23.80 -18.59 -7.66
C ALA A 131 23.46 -17.09 -7.78
N PRO A 132 24.22 -16.30 -8.58
CA PRO A 132 23.87 -14.91 -8.82
C PRO A 132 22.57 -14.84 -9.64
N TRP A 133 21.75 -13.81 -9.38
CA TRP A 133 20.44 -13.63 -10.01
C TRP A 133 20.51 -13.71 -11.55
N SER A 134 21.49 -13.06 -12.16
CA SER A 134 21.68 -13.07 -13.62
C SER A 134 21.92 -14.48 -14.18
N ALA A 135 22.69 -15.31 -13.48
CA ALA A 135 22.95 -16.69 -13.89
C ALA A 135 21.70 -17.57 -13.74
N LEU A 136 20.91 -17.36 -12.68
CA LEU A 136 19.64 -18.05 -12.49
C LEU A 136 18.67 -17.77 -13.64
N ILE A 137 18.53 -16.49 -14.04
CA ILE A 137 17.64 -16.10 -15.15
C ILE A 137 18.16 -16.62 -16.49
N ALA A 138 19.46 -16.56 -16.74
CA ALA A 138 20.07 -17.12 -17.95
C ALA A 138 19.81 -18.64 -18.06
N GLN A 139 19.97 -19.37 -16.95
CA GLN A 139 19.72 -20.80 -16.92
C GLN A 139 18.23 -21.12 -17.06
N ALA A 140 17.34 -20.34 -16.46
CA ALA A 140 15.89 -20.50 -16.60
C ALA A 140 15.44 -20.31 -18.05
N LYS A 141 16.04 -19.35 -18.76
CA LYS A 141 15.84 -19.14 -20.19
C LYS A 141 16.29 -20.34 -21.02
N MET A 142 17.48 -20.87 -20.74
CA MET A 142 17.98 -22.07 -21.42
C MET A 142 17.10 -23.30 -21.16
N ALA A 143 16.52 -23.40 -19.96
CA ALA A 143 15.58 -24.46 -19.58
C ALA A 143 14.15 -24.23 -20.10
N SER A 144 13.91 -23.18 -20.92
CA SER A 144 12.59 -22.83 -21.45
C SER A 144 11.51 -22.63 -20.37
N VAL A 145 11.89 -22.12 -19.20
CA VAL A 145 10.94 -21.86 -18.11
C VAL A 145 10.19 -20.55 -18.36
N ASN A 146 8.87 -20.58 -18.12
CA ASN A 146 8.04 -19.39 -18.19
C ASN A 146 8.33 -18.45 -16.98
N LEU A 147 8.97 -17.32 -17.27
CA LEU A 147 9.34 -16.26 -16.33
C LEU A 147 8.24 -15.21 -16.09
N SER A 148 7.02 -15.46 -16.55
CA SER A 148 5.84 -14.65 -16.25
C SER A 148 4.81 -15.46 -15.47
N ALA A 149 4.26 -14.85 -14.43
CA ALA A 149 3.18 -15.41 -13.64
C ALA A 149 2.10 -14.34 -13.41
N HIS A 150 0.86 -14.77 -13.51
CA HIS A 150 -0.33 -13.98 -13.24
C HIS A 150 -1.18 -14.69 -12.20
N ALA A 151 -1.71 -13.94 -11.24
CA ALA A 151 -2.63 -14.44 -10.22
C ALA A 151 -3.84 -13.51 -10.11
N TYR A 152 -5.00 -14.11 -9.87
CA TYR A 152 -6.21 -13.40 -9.50
C TYR A 152 -6.54 -13.72 -8.05
N TRP A 153 -6.09 -12.85 -7.15
CA TRP A 153 -6.32 -13.04 -5.73
C TRP A 153 -7.79 -12.81 -5.39
N LYS A 154 -8.34 -13.69 -4.54
CA LYS A 154 -9.67 -13.56 -3.96
C LYS A 154 -9.54 -13.63 -2.45
N PRO A 155 -10.21 -12.75 -1.69
CA PRO A 155 -10.29 -12.90 -0.25
C PRO A 155 -11.01 -14.20 0.11
N ASP A 156 -10.65 -14.77 1.25
CA ASP A 156 -11.37 -15.91 1.83
C ASP A 156 -12.84 -15.49 2.04
N PRO A 157 -13.83 -16.30 1.60
CA PRO A 157 -15.24 -16.03 1.84
C PRO A 157 -15.60 -15.76 3.30
N ALA A 158 -14.85 -16.33 4.26
CA ALA A 158 -15.04 -16.10 5.68
C ALA A 158 -14.51 -14.73 6.16
N PHE A 159 -13.52 -14.16 5.45
CA PHE A 159 -12.79 -12.96 5.86
C PHE A 159 -12.77 -11.90 4.75
N VAL A 160 -13.95 -11.52 4.24
CA VAL A 160 -14.07 -10.48 3.21
C VAL A 160 -14.00 -9.06 3.81
N LYS A 161 -14.22 -8.92 5.11
CA LYS A 161 -14.26 -7.64 5.80
C LYS A 161 -13.49 -7.69 7.11
N TYR A 162 -12.90 -6.56 7.48
CA TYR A 162 -12.30 -6.37 8.79
C TYR A 162 -12.52 -4.94 9.28
N ILE A 163 -12.40 -4.75 10.59
CA ILE A 163 -12.61 -3.47 11.26
C ILE A 163 -11.25 -2.90 11.67
N ASN A 164 -10.98 -1.66 11.28
CA ASN A 164 -9.85 -0.90 11.78
C ASN A 164 -10.29 -0.11 13.00
N TYR A 165 -9.45 -0.10 14.04
CA TYR A 165 -9.70 0.63 15.27
C TYR A 165 -8.76 1.82 15.37
N GLY A 166 -9.24 2.90 15.96
CA GLY A 166 -8.40 4.03 16.28
C GLY A 166 -9.03 4.93 17.34
N ALA A 167 -8.25 5.84 17.86
CA ALA A 167 -8.71 6.91 18.73
C ALA A 167 -7.90 8.17 18.44
N ALA A 168 -8.56 9.32 18.48
CA ALA A 168 -7.90 10.61 18.37
C ALA A 168 -8.28 11.48 19.55
N VAL A 169 -7.27 12.10 20.17
CA VAL A 169 -7.42 13.13 21.19
C VAL A 169 -6.92 14.44 20.60
N SER A 170 -7.67 15.53 20.77
CA SER A 170 -7.21 16.85 20.33
C SER A 170 -7.54 17.90 21.36
N GLU A 171 -6.53 18.70 21.71
CA GLU A 171 -6.66 19.89 22.53
C GLU A 171 -6.64 21.12 21.63
N VAL A 172 -7.64 21.98 21.81
CA VAL A 172 -7.82 23.19 21.01
C VAL A 172 -7.99 24.39 21.92
N GLU A 173 -7.49 25.54 21.47
CA GLU A 173 -7.74 26.84 22.06
C GLU A 173 -8.63 27.65 21.11
N ILE A 174 -9.67 28.25 21.66
CA ILE A 174 -10.63 29.09 20.94
C ILE A 174 -10.53 30.51 21.49
N ASP A 175 -10.34 31.46 20.60
CA ASP A 175 -10.52 32.87 20.88
C ASP A 175 -12.01 33.22 20.74
N VAL A 176 -12.64 33.59 21.86
CA VAL A 176 -14.08 33.82 21.94
C VAL A 176 -14.50 35.11 21.22
N LEU A 177 -13.59 36.06 21.03
CA LEU A 177 -13.88 37.34 20.40
C LEU A 177 -13.84 37.25 18.88
N THR A 178 -12.88 36.51 18.34
CA THR A 178 -12.67 36.39 16.89
C THR A 178 -13.27 35.10 16.31
N GLY A 179 -13.56 34.11 17.16
CA GLY A 179 -13.93 32.76 16.75
C GLY A 179 -12.76 31.95 16.18
N ALA A 180 -11.54 32.50 16.17
CA ALA A 180 -10.36 31.81 15.69
C ALA A 180 -10.01 30.62 16.60
N THR A 181 -9.60 29.51 16.00
CA THR A 181 -9.29 28.28 16.74
C THR A 181 -7.92 27.76 16.38
N THR A 182 -7.11 27.47 17.39
CA THR A 182 -5.76 26.91 17.23
C THR A 182 -5.73 25.50 17.80
N ILE A 183 -5.15 24.55 17.06
CA ILE A 183 -4.87 23.22 17.58
C ILE A 183 -3.59 23.32 18.41
N MET A 184 -3.68 22.96 19.68
CA MET A 184 -2.52 22.98 20.57
C MET A 184 -1.74 21.68 20.43
N ARG A 185 -2.47 20.56 20.43
CA ARG A 185 -1.91 19.20 20.35
C ARG A 185 -2.97 18.23 19.85
N SER A 186 -2.55 17.27 19.04
CA SER A 186 -3.36 16.12 18.65
C SER A 186 -2.54 14.85 18.81
N ASP A 187 -3.11 13.87 19.49
CA ASP A 187 -2.53 12.54 19.66
C ASP A 187 -3.46 11.52 18.99
N LEU A 188 -2.89 10.61 18.22
CA LEU A 188 -3.62 9.60 17.47
C LEU A 188 -3.05 8.23 17.74
N VAL A 189 -3.95 7.26 17.93
CA VAL A 189 -3.65 5.84 17.92
C VAL A 189 -4.48 5.20 16.81
N TYR A 190 -3.83 4.40 15.98
CA TYR A 190 -4.46 3.68 14.90
C TYR A 190 -3.93 2.26 14.88
N ASP A 191 -4.83 1.29 14.94
CA ASP A 191 -4.50 -0.11 14.75
C ASP A 191 -4.45 -0.42 13.25
N CYS A 192 -3.23 -0.67 12.77
CA CYS A 192 -2.95 -1.04 11.39
C CYS A 192 -2.53 -2.51 11.24
N GLY A 193 -2.65 -3.31 12.30
CA GLY A 193 -2.10 -4.67 12.35
C GLY A 193 -0.59 -4.68 12.05
N GLN A 194 -0.16 -5.58 11.16
CA GLN A 194 1.22 -5.62 10.68
C GLN A 194 1.39 -4.72 9.44
N SER A 195 1.93 -3.52 9.67
CA SER A 195 2.21 -2.58 8.59
C SER A 195 3.29 -3.11 7.64
N LEU A 196 3.00 -3.08 6.34
CA LEU A 196 3.98 -3.38 5.28
C LEU A 196 5.04 -2.28 5.15
N ASN A 197 4.66 -1.03 5.40
CA ASN A 197 5.56 0.11 5.37
C ASN A 197 5.09 1.20 6.36
N PRO A 198 5.68 1.24 7.57
CA PRO A 198 5.26 2.16 8.63
C PRO A 198 5.33 3.63 8.21
N ALA A 199 6.30 4.02 7.38
CA ALA A 199 6.45 5.41 6.94
C ALA A 199 5.30 5.85 6.02
N VAL A 200 4.86 4.98 5.11
CA VAL A 200 3.71 5.26 4.24
C VAL A 200 2.41 5.33 5.06
N ASP A 201 2.24 4.40 6.00
CA ASP A 201 1.01 4.31 6.79
C ASP A 201 0.87 5.48 7.77
N LEU A 202 1.95 5.89 8.44
CA LEU A 202 1.99 7.12 9.25
C LEU A 202 1.65 8.36 8.42
N GLY A 203 2.19 8.46 7.20
CA GLY A 203 1.89 9.55 6.27
C GLY A 203 0.40 9.63 5.90
N GLN A 204 -0.27 8.48 5.72
CA GLN A 204 -1.71 8.43 5.45
C GLN A 204 -2.55 8.84 6.66
N VAL A 205 -2.24 8.34 7.86
CA VAL A 205 -2.96 8.68 9.10
C VAL A 205 -2.88 10.19 9.36
N TRP A 206 -1.67 10.76 9.24
CA TRP A 206 -1.47 12.20 9.40
C TRP A 206 -2.28 13.02 8.39
N ARG A 207 -2.21 12.67 7.09
CA ARG A 207 -2.94 13.38 6.03
C ARG A 207 -4.45 13.29 6.20
N ALA A 208 -4.95 12.13 6.61
CA ALA A 208 -6.38 11.91 6.83
C ALA A 208 -6.89 12.77 7.99
N HIS A 209 -6.18 12.81 9.12
CA HIS A 209 -6.58 13.61 10.29
C HIS A 209 -6.47 15.12 10.03
N SER A 210 -5.26 15.58 9.69
CA SER A 210 -4.94 17.02 9.67
C SER A 210 -5.53 17.74 8.47
N CYS A 211 -5.42 17.17 7.26
CA CYS A 211 -5.86 17.88 6.05
C CYS A 211 -7.34 17.62 5.71
N LYS A 212 -7.79 16.37 5.83
CA LYS A 212 -9.15 15.98 5.40
C LYS A 212 -10.17 16.08 6.53
N GLY A 213 -9.90 15.49 7.69
CA GLY A 213 -10.82 15.48 8.84
C GLY A 213 -11.04 16.88 9.41
N TRP A 214 -9.96 17.57 9.78
CA TRP A 214 -10.05 18.93 10.31
C TRP A 214 -10.48 19.94 9.26
N GLY A 215 -9.86 19.90 8.08
CA GLY A 215 -10.19 20.80 6.97
C GLY A 215 -11.68 20.76 6.60
N SER A 216 -12.27 19.55 6.55
CA SER A 216 -13.68 19.36 6.25
C SER A 216 -14.63 19.79 7.38
N SER A 217 -14.25 19.59 8.65
CA SER A 217 -15.14 19.91 9.77
C SER A 217 -15.20 21.41 10.10
N ARG A 218 -14.22 22.21 9.67
CA ARG A 218 -14.17 23.65 10.02
C ARG A 218 -13.96 24.62 8.86
N THR A 219 -13.08 24.31 7.91
CA THR A 219 -12.64 25.31 6.92
C THR A 219 -13.34 25.17 5.57
N ARG A 220 -13.86 23.98 5.26
CA ARG A 220 -14.46 23.70 3.95
C ARG A 220 -15.95 24.03 3.96
N THR A 221 -16.27 25.29 3.70
CA THR A 221 -17.66 25.72 3.47
C THR A 221 -17.92 25.85 1.97
N THR A 222 -18.79 24.99 1.44
CA THR A 222 -19.27 25.14 0.06
C THR A 222 -20.43 26.14 0.08
N ARG A 223 -20.20 27.39 -0.33
CA ARG A 223 -21.29 28.37 -0.49
C ARG A 223 -21.90 28.19 -1.87
N ARG A 224 -23.20 27.87 -1.91
CA ARG A 224 -24.00 27.89 -3.14
C ARG A 224 -24.94 29.09 -3.10
N THR A 225 -25.02 29.82 -4.20
CA THR A 225 -26.04 30.87 -4.38
C THR A 225 -27.39 30.21 -4.69
N PRO A 226 -28.53 30.91 -4.43
CA PRO A 226 -29.87 30.38 -4.71
C PRO A 226 -30.15 30.03 -6.18
N MET A 227 -29.36 30.56 -7.13
CA MET A 227 -29.60 30.39 -8.58
C MET A 227 -28.71 29.35 -9.28
N GLY A 228 -27.88 28.60 -8.55
CA GLY A 228 -26.93 27.69 -9.20
C GLY A 228 -25.77 28.41 -9.89
N TRP A 229 -24.75 27.62 -10.25
CA TRP A 229 -23.45 28.09 -10.70
C TRP A 229 -23.53 28.80 -12.06
N TRP A 230 -22.83 29.94 -12.20
CA TRP A 230 -22.23 30.34 -13.47
C TRP A 230 -20.77 29.85 -13.48
#